data_AF-A0A3D0L751-F1
#
_entry.id   AF-A0A3D0L751-F1
#
_cell.length_a   1.000
_cell.length_b   1.000
_cell.length_c   1.000
_cell.angle_alpha   90.00
_cell.angle_beta   90.00
_cell.angle_gamma   90.00
#
_symmetry.space_group_name_H-M   'P 1'
#
loop_
_entity.id
_entity.type
_entity.pdbx_description
1 polymer ?
#
loop_
_entity_poly.entity_id
_entity_poly.type
_entity_poly.pdbx_seq_one_letter_code
_entity_poly.pdbx_strand_id
1 'polypeptide(L)' 'QILSLMKQLNRDPDLMTTFIFSTHDARIVDMCNHVVHLLDGEITNDELKQGSDVYGEAR' A
#
# COMPACT_ATOMS: atom_id res chain seq x y z
N GLN A 1 0.99 -2.96 -12.82
CA GLN A 1 0.56 -4.31 -13.27
C GLN A 1 0.54 -5.33 -12.13
N ILE A 2 1.60 -5.45 -11.31
CA ILE A 2 1.61 -6.42 -10.18
C ILE A 2 0.74 -5.98 -8.98
N LEU A 3 0.73 -4.68 -8.65
CA LEU A 3 0.02 -4.18 -7.45
C LEU A 3 -1.51 -4.36 -7.51
N SER A 4 -2.11 -4.30 -8.71
CA SER A 4 -3.54 -4.59 -8.89
C SER A 4 -3.89 -6.05 -8.61
N LEU A 5 -3.02 -6.99 -9.01
CA LEU A 5 -3.18 -8.41 -8.68
C LEU A 5 -3.06 -8.63 -7.17
N MET A 6 -2.08 -8.01 -6.52
CA MET A 6 -1.92 -8.11 -5.06
C MET A 6 -3.16 -7.58 -4.32
N LYS A 7 -3.75 -6.46 -4.77
CA LYS A 7 -5.02 -5.98 -4.23
C LYS A 7 -6.17 -6.97 -4.42
N GLN A 8 -6.22 -7.66 -5.56
CA GLN A 8 -7.22 -8.71 -5.79
C GLN A 8 -7.03 -9.87 -4.81
N LEU A 9 -5.82 -10.38 -4.65
CA LEU A 9 -5.50 -11.47 -3.71
C LEU A 9 -5.76 -11.10 -2.24
N ASN A 10 -5.62 -9.81 -1.89
CA ASN A 10 -5.96 -9.31 -0.57
C ASN A 10 -7.47 -9.32 -0.30
N ARG A 11 -8.29 -9.04 -1.33
CA ARG A 11 -9.76 -9.01 -1.25
C ARG A 11 -10.39 -10.39 -1.47
N ASP A 12 -9.65 -11.32 -2.03
CA ASP A 12 -10.11 -12.69 -2.27
C ASP A 12 -10.40 -13.39 -0.92
N PRO A 13 -11.66 -13.78 -0.66
CA PRO A 13 -12.05 -14.38 0.62
C PRO A 13 -11.41 -15.75 0.88
N ASP A 14 -10.93 -16.44 -0.15
CA ASP A 14 -10.29 -17.75 -0.01
C ASP A 14 -8.80 -17.65 0.32
N LEU A 15 -8.16 -16.51 0.03
CA LEU A 15 -6.72 -16.28 0.23
C LEU A 15 -6.40 -15.29 1.36
N MET A 16 -7.20 -14.22 1.50
CA MET A 16 -7.08 -13.16 2.52
C MET A 16 -5.63 -12.76 2.85
N THR A 17 -4.82 -12.56 1.80
CA THR A 17 -3.38 -12.35 1.98
C THR A 17 -3.08 -10.88 2.26
N THR A 18 -2.39 -10.60 3.37
CA THR A 18 -1.90 -9.26 3.70
C THR A 18 -0.55 -9.02 3.05
N PHE A 19 -0.41 -7.92 2.33
CA PHE A 19 0.84 -7.49 1.72
C PHE A 19 1.43 -6.31 2.48
N ILE A 20 2.72 -6.39 2.80
CA ILE A 20 3.49 -5.30 3.41
C ILE A 20 4.61 -4.93 2.45
N PHE A 21 4.76 -3.64 2.20
CA PHE A 21 5.78 -3.09 1.31
C PHE A 21 6.65 -2.10 2.07
N SER A 22 7.95 -2.13 1.82
CA SER A 22 8.87 -1.05 2.19
C SER A 22 9.35 -0.40 0.90
N THR A 23 9.04 0.88 0.71
CA THR A 23 9.31 1.60 -0.53
C THR A 23 9.40 3.11 -0.30
N HIS A 24 10.13 3.79 -1.17
CA HIS A 24 10.11 5.25 -1.28
C HIS A 24 9.29 5.74 -2.49
N ASP A 25 8.69 4.84 -3.28
CA ASP A 25 7.85 5.20 -4.41
C ASP A 25 6.48 5.70 -3.92
N ALA A 26 6.26 7.02 -4.02
CA ALA A 26 5.03 7.69 -3.60
C ALA A 26 3.77 7.08 -4.24
N ARG A 27 3.85 6.56 -5.46
CA ARG A 27 2.68 5.96 -6.15
C ARG A 27 2.21 4.69 -5.46
N ILE A 28 3.13 3.93 -4.88
CA ILE A 28 2.78 2.74 -4.09
C ILE A 28 2.19 3.16 -2.75
N VAL A 29 2.78 4.18 -2.12
CA VAL A 29 2.26 4.77 -0.88
C VAL A 29 0.84 5.28 -1.06
N ASP A 30 0.51 5.86 -2.21
CA ASP A 30 -0.84 6.35 -2.53
C ASP A 30 -1.85 5.22 -2.76
N MET A 31 -1.41 4.05 -3.20
CA MET A 31 -2.28 2.89 -3.36
C MET A 31 -2.60 2.17 -2.05
N CYS A 32 -1.76 2.34 -1.02
CA CYS A 32 -1.90 1.64 0.26
C CYS A 32 -2.97 2.27 1.15
N ASN A 33 -3.68 1.41 1.88
CA ASN A 33 -4.67 1.85 2.87
C ASN A 33 -4.06 2.15 4.24
N HIS A 34 -2.85 1.65 4.49
CA HIS A 34 -2.11 1.85 5.74
C HIS A 34 -0.67 2.21 5.39
N VAL A 35 -0.19 3.33 5.91
CA VAL A 35 1.15 3.84 5.66
C VAL A 35 1.81 4.14 7.00
N VAL A 36 2.96 3.52 7.24
CA VAL A 36 3.79 3.76 8.41
C VAL A 36 5.10 4.38 7.96
N HIS A 37 5.43 5.55 8.50
CA HIS A 37 6.69 6.24 8.25
C HIS A 37 7.68 5.94 9.36
N LEU A 38 8.87 5.50 8.98
CA LEU A 38 9.96 5.20 9.89
C LEU A 38 11.09 6.22 9.69
N LEU A 39 11.66 6.70 10.79
CA LEU A 39 12.87 7.51 10.80
C LEU A 39 13.73 7.07 11.99
N ASP A 40 15.00 6.75 11.73
CA ASP A 40 15.98 6.36 12.76
C ASP A 40 15.51 5.22 13.69
N GLY A 41 14.71 4.30 13.16
CA GLY A 41 14.18 3.15 13.90
C GLY A 41 12.90 3.43 14.69
N GLU A 42 12.39 4.66 14.65
CA GLU A 42 11.14 5.07 15.29
C GLU A 42 10.01 5.29 14.28
N ILE A 43 8.77 5.04 14.70
CA ILE A 43 7.57 5.38 13.93
C ILE A 43 7.31 6.87 14.10
N THR A 44 7.36 7.61 13.00
CA THR A 44 7.12 9.06 12.99
C THR A 44 5.71 9.42 12.52
N ASN A 45 5.06 8.54 11.75
CA ASN A 45 3.67 8.68 11.34
C ASN A 45 3.05 7.30 11.10
N ASP A 46 1.78 7.17 11.44
CA ASP A 46 0.96 5.97 11.22
C ASP A 46 -0.42 6.45 10.72
N GLU A 47 -0.68 6.20 9.44
CA GLU A 47 -1.83 6.74 8.73
C GLU A 47 -2.68 5.62 8.12
N LEU A 48 -3.96 5.57 8.51
CA LEU A 48 -5.00 4.83 7.79
C LEU A 48 -5.69 5.78 6.82
N LYS A 49 -5.60 5.46 5.52
CA LYS A 49 -6.21 6.24 4.44
C LYS A 49 -6.91 5.32 3.45
N GLN A 50 -7.69 5.90 2.54
CA GLN A 50 -8.25 5.16 1.43
C GLN A 50 -7.28 5.22 0.25
N GLY A 51 -6.54 4.14 0.03
CA GLY A 51 -5.55 4.07 -1.05
C GLY A 51 -6.21 3.96 -2.42
N SER A 52 -5.57 4.53 -3.45
CA SER A 52 -6.08 4.50 -4.82
C SER A 52 -6.04 3.10 -5.43
N ASP A 53 -7.09 2.71 -6.15
CA ASP A 53 -7.13 1.43 -6.88
C ASP A 53 -6.49 1.49 -8.26
N VAL A 54 -6.06 2.69 -8.69
CA VAL A 54 -5.48 2.95 -10.01
C VAL A 54 -3.97 3.12 -9.87
N TYR A 55 -3.20 2.21 -10.48
CA TYR A 55 -1.75 2.33 -10.57
C TYR A 55 -1.36 3.02 -11.89
N GLY A 56 -0.83 4.24 -11.82
CA GLY A 56 -0.19 4.90 -12.97
C GLY A 56 -0.87 6.14 -13.53
N GLU A 57 -1.95 6.64 -12.93
CA GLU A 57 -2.50 7.97 -13.25
C GLU A 57 -2.04 8.98 -12.20
N ALA A 58 -0.74 9.27 -12.17
CA ALA A 58 -0.27 10.56 -11.67
C ALA A 58 -0.09 11.45 -12.91
N ARG A 59 -0.88 12.53 -13.00
CA ARG A 59 -0.63 13.60 -13.96
C ARG A 59 0.75 14.23 -13.73
#